data_AF-A0A9Q7TS54-F1
#
_entry.id   AF-A0A9Q7TS54-F1
#
_cell.length_a   1.000
_cell.length_b   1.000
_cell.length_c   1.000
_cell.angle_alpha   90.00
_cell.angle_beta   90.00
_cell.angle_gamma   90.00
#
_symmetry.space_group_name_H-M   'P 1'
#
loop_
_entity.id
_entity.type
_entity.pdbx_description
1 polymer ?
#
loop_
_entity_poly.entity_id
_entity_poly.type
_entity_poly.pdbx_seq_one_letter_code
_entity_poly.pdbx_strand_id
1 'polypeptide(L)'
;MFRIGFVAAIVTALILLPSCIAPDTGGASTSTSNPDHPSTEPPMPAFNIKKYIKSLNAKQITHLHPTTSDNMAQLYGHVPIYRQDPISPKIPLYSFDTSVPVVKQALKDYSSVGIVDVRNNKAELVRLNEGSLSSDGFTGGGESAAIQLFKLDPNLHRLPGLAPKIKPPRSEEIENLPHFDGKPILQGSENFEFMVRVANTHPHKFYYLQEQMGPILVHHASKNLFSNLDDDVKQKIQRALNEYPVAKQKYGERVASMIWGKLPLLPDNPEGRQKPSIPMKTYPRFKYDAPKIEMVRALQQHGRFRVYTNFGGNKVAYKVKLKNPGRTRELMDVSVEPLTSIERLQETIYGRRIRLPW
;
A
#
# COMPACT_ATOMS: atom_id res chain seq x y z
N MET A 1 -13.58 29.41 -60.36
CA MET A 1 -12.58 28.81 -61.27
C MET A 1 -11.22 29.42 -60.95
N PHE A 2 -10.14 28.64 -61.05
CA PHE A 2 -8.75 28.91 -60.61
C PHE A 2 -8.49 28.70 -59.11
N ARG A 3 -7.37 28.15 -58.65
CA ARG A 3 -6.36 27.18 -59.15
C ARG A 3 -5.45 26.91 -57.93
N ILE A 4 -5.05 25.64 -57.73
CA ILE A 4 -3.72 25.17 -57.31
C ILE A 4 -3.07 25.78 -56.04
N GLY A 5 -2.73 24.89 -55.10
CA GLY A 5 -1.37 24.85 -54.56
C GLY A 5 -1.25 24.86 -53.02
N PHE A 6 -0.74 23.77 -52.45
CA PHE A 6 0.55 23.68 -51.73
C PHE A 6 0.57 22.36 -50.93
N VAL A 7 1.36 21.37 -51.36
CA VAL A 7 2.75 21.09 -50.93
C VAL A 7 2.82 20.34 -49.60
N ALA A 8 3.42 19.15 -49.69
CA ALA A 8 3.77 18.24 -48.61
C ALA A 8 4.97 18.74 -47.80
N ALA A 9 4.99 18.40 -46.51
CA ALA A 9 6.20 18.21 -45.68
C ALA A 9 5.77 17.39 -44.44
N ILE A 10 6.04 16.09 -44.35
CA ILE A 10 7.28 15.47 -43.83
C ILE A 10 7.85 16.28 -42.66
N VAL A 11 7.45 15.93 -41.44
CA VAL A 11 8.21 16.27 -40.23
C VAL A 11 8.91 15.00 -39.77
N THR A 12 10.16 14.94 -40.17
CA THR A 12 11.16 13.93 -39.83
C THR A 12 11.45 13.98 -38.33
N ALA A 13 11.50 12.80 -37.72
CA ALA A 13 12.01 12.60 -36.37
C ALA A 13 13.49 13.02 -36.31
N LEU A 14 13.82 13.93 -35.38
CA LEU A 14 15.19 14.26 -35.00
C LEU A 14 15.42 13.75 -33.57
N ILE A 15 15.95 12.54 -33.53
CA ILE A 15 16.56 11.90 -32.37
C ILE A 15 17.87 12.66 -32.10
N LEU A 16 17.91 13.38 -30.98
CA LEU A 16 19.13 14.00 -30.48
C LEU A 16 20.02 12.92 -29.86
N LEU A 17 21.07 12.53 -30.59
CA LEU A 17 22.25 11.89 -30.01
C LEU A 17 23.17 12.99 -29.46
N PRO A 18 23.63 12.92 -28.20
CA PRO A 18 24.78 13.68 -27.76
C PRO A 18 26.06 12.97 -28.20
N SER A 19 26.74 13.56 -29.19
CA SER A 19 28.10 13.18 -29.55
C SER A 19 29.09 13.59 -28.46
N CYS A 20 29.91 12.63 -28.06
CA CYS A 20 31.10 12.81 -27.24
C CYS A 20 32.13 13.68 -27.96
N ILE A 21 32.64 14.70 -27.27
CA ILE A 21 33.94 15.33 -27.58
C ILE A 21 34.70 15.36 -26.25
N ALA A 22 35.81 14.62 -26.19
CA ALA A 22 36.80 14.69 -25.12
C ALA A 22 38.04 15.42 -25.65
N PRO A 23 38.60 16.39 -24.91
CA PRO A 23 39.99 16.77 -25.03
C PRO A 23 40.82 16.07 -23.93
N ASP A 24 41.81 15.31 -24.36
CA ASP A 24 42.90 14.81 -23.53
C ASP A 24 43.82 15.97 -23.13
N THR A 25 44.03 16.17 -21.83
CA THR A 25 45.33 16.54 -21.25
C THR A 25 45.29 16.46 -19.72
N GLY A 26 46.13 15.60 -19.13
CA GLY A 26 46.91 15.96 -17.94
C GLY A 26 46.35 15.63 -16.55
N GLY A 27 46.58 14.38 -16.11
CA GLY A 27 47.16 14.02 -14.80
C GLY A 27 46.53 14.52 -13.49
N ALA A 28 45.89 13.61 -12.75
CA ALA A 28 46.11 13.33 -11.32
C ALA A 28 45.18 12.19 -10.85
N SER A 29 45.71 11.28 -10.04
CA SER A 29 45.08 10.06 -9.52
C SER A 29 43.65 10.21 -9.01
N THR A 30 42.75 9.31 -9.42
CA THR A 30 41.60 8.86 -8.62
C THR A 30 41.10 7.51 -9.16
N SER A 31 40.86 6.58 -8.25
CA SER A 31 40.50 5.17 -8.50
C SER A 31 39.31 5.01 -9.45
N THR A 32 39.55 4.38 -10.61
CA THR A 32 38.50 3.87 -11.48
C THR A 32 38.21 2.41 -11.12
N SER A 33 37.13 2.21 -10.37
CA SER A 33 36.42 0.93 -10.30
C SER A 33 35.91 0.59 -11.70
N ASN A 34 36.34 -0.56 -12.22
CA ASN A 34 35.76 -1.18 -13.41
C ASN A 34 34.23 -1.30 -13.27
N PRO A 35 33.48 -1.30 -14.38
CA PRO A 35 32.07 -1.65 -14.36
C PRO A 35 31.96 -3.12 -14.01
N ASP A 36 31.51 -3.42 -12.78
CA ASP A 36 31.26 -4.78 -12.35
C ASP A 36 30.24 -5.40 -13.30
N HIS A 37 30.70 -6.48 -13.94
CA HIS A 37 29.86 -7.52 -14.49
C HIS A 37 28.64 -7.78 -13.59
N PRO A 38 27.47 -8.18 -14.14
CA PRO A 38 26.48 -8.84 -13.33
C PRO A 38 27.19 -10.06 -12.72
N SER A 39 27.49 -9.96 -11.42
CA SER A 39 28.04 -11.06 -10.64
C SER A 39 27.02 -12.16 -10.75
N THR A 40 27.26 -13.05 -11.70
CA THR A 40 26.57 -14.32 -11.80
C THR A 40 27.23 -15.14 -10.72
N GLU A 41 26.90 -14.84 -9.45
CA GLU A 41 27.21 -15.74 -8.36
C GLU A 41 26.72 -17.11 -8.84
N PRO A 42 27.63 -18.10 -8.95
CA PRO A 42 27.19 -19.44 -9.26
C PRO A 42 26.13 -19.81 -8.22
N PRO A 43 25.00 -20.44 -8.60
CA PRO A 43 23.97 -20.79 -7.65
C PRO A 43 24.64 -21.57 -6.51
N MET A 44 24.67 -20.97 -5.31
CA MET A 44 25.21 -21.65 -4.13
C MET A 44 24.53 -23.01 -4.05
N PRO A 45 25.28 -24.10 -3.78
CA PRO A 45 24.73 -25.44 -3.78
C PRO A 45 23.51 -25.47 -2.86
N ALA A 46 22.38 -25.94 -3.39
CA ALA A 46 21.10 -25.97 -2.70
C ALA A 46 21.29 -26.55 -1.29
N PHE A 47 21.19 -25.69 -0.27
CA PHE A 47 21.38 -26.12 1.10
C PHE A 47 20.24 -27.07 1.46
N ASN A 48 20.58 -28.28 1.88
CA ASN A 48 19.60 -29.35 2.00
C ASN A 48 18.81 -29.17 3.31
N ILE A 49 17.55 -28.73 3.23
CA ILE A 49 16.60 -28.67 4.37
C ILE A 49 16.67 -29.95 5.21
N LYS A 50 16.81 -31.13 4.59
CA LYS A 50 16.93 -32.41 5.31
C LYS A 50 18.17 -32.49 6.21
N LYS A 51 19.29 -31.84 5.82
CA LYS A 51 20.50 -31.75 6.67
C LYS A 51 20.23 -30.89 7.89
N TYR A 52 19.53 -29.77 7.73
CA TYR A 52 19.12 -28.92 8.84
C TYR A 52 18.20 -29.68 9.80
N ILE A 53 17.17 -30.36 9.29
CA ILE A 53 16.23 -31.14 10.10
C ILE A 53 16.95 -32.24 10.89
N LYS A 54 17.92 -32.94 10.29
CA LYS A 54 18.74 -33.94 10.98
C LYS A 54 19.50 -33.36 12.19
N SER A 55 19.88 -32.08 12.16
CA SER A 55 20.59 -31.42 13.27
C SER A 55 19.70 -31.09 14.49
N LEU A 56 18.38 -31.14 14.33
CA LEU A 56 17.42 -30.82 15.39
C LEU A 56 17.39 -31.87 16.51
N ASN A 57 17.89 -33.09 16.30
CA ASN A 57 18.05 -34.18 17.29
C ASN A 57 16.97 -34.24 18.39
N ALA A 58 15.96 -35.09 18.18
CA ALA A 58 14.79 -35.25 19.06
C ALA A 58 15.13 -35.41 20.55
N LYS A 59 16.19 -36.17 20.89
CA LYS A 59 16.60 -36.41 22.28
C LYS A 59 16.94 -35.12 23.02
N GLN A 60 17.57 -34.16 22.34
CA GLN A 60 17.91 -32.88 22.95
C GLN A 60 16.67 -32.02 23.19
N ILE A 61 15.64 -32.15 22.36
CA ILE A 61 14.38 -31.40 22.48
C ILE A 61 13.57 -31.90 23.67
N THR A 62 13.48 -33.22 23.88
CA THR A 62 12.67 -33.79 24.97
C THR A 62 13.11 -33.31 26.36
N HIS A 63 14.41 -33.03 26.54
CA HIS A 63 14.98 -32.53 27.80
C HIS A 63 14.84 -31.01 27.99
N LEU A 64 14.36 -30.26 27.00
CA LEU A 64 14.09 -28.83 27.17
C LEU A 64 12.88 -28.60 28.06
N HIS A 65 12.92 -27.51 28.84
CA HIS A 65 11.77 -27.03 29.58
C HIS A 65 10.84 -26.24 28.65
N PRO A 66 9.51 -26.44 28.75
CA PRO A 66 8.56 -25.60 28.06
C PRO A 66 8.72 -24.14 28.47
N THR A 67 8.64 -23.24 27.50
CA THR A 67 8.66 -21.79 27.75
C THR A 67 7.36 -21.37 28.46
N THR A 68 7.46 -20.44 29.42
CA THR A 68 6.28 -19.90 30.12
C THR A 68 5.39 -19.06 29.21
N SER A 69 4.09 -19.00 29.53
CA SER A 69 3.10 -18.24 28.75
C SER A 69 3.46 -16.76 28.57
N ASP A 70 4.09 -16.14 29.57
CA ASP A 70 4.49 -14.73 29.51
C ASP A 70 5.64 -14.49 28.52
N ASN A 71 6.55 -15.46 28.39
CA ASN A 71 7.70 -15.37 27.49
C ASN A 71 7.37 -15.78 26.05
N MET A 72 6.28 -16.53 25.82
CA MET A 72 5.80 -16.92 24.49
C MET A 72 5.63 -15.74 23.54
N ALA A 73 4.99 -14.66 24.02
CA ALA A 73 4.71 -13.49 23.19
C ALA A 73 6.00 -12.75 22.79
N GLN A 74 7.00 -12.72 23.67
CA GLN A 74 8.28 -12.09 23.40
C GLN A 74 9.11 -12.92 22.41
N LEU A 75 9.14 -14.24 22.59
CA LEU A 75 9.95 -15.15 21.76
C LEU A 75 9.33 -15.40 20.38
N TYR A 76 8.00 -15.50 20.30
CA TYR A 76 7.32 -15.92 19.07
C TYR A 76 6.45 -14.83 18.43
N GLY A 77 6.31 -13.65 19.06
CA GLY A 77 5.41 -12.59 18.58
C GLY A 77 5.75 -12.00 17.21
N HIS A 78 6.95 -12.26 16.70
CA HIS A 78 7.43 -11.85 15.37
C HIS A 78 7.52 -13.02 14.38
N VAL A 79 7.27 -14.25 14.84
CA VAL A 79 7.41 -15.45 14.04
C VAL A 79 6.13 -15.67 13.23
N PRO A 80 6.20 -15.89 11.91
CA PRO A 80 5.03 -16.22 11.10
C PRO A 80 4.39 -17.52 11.60
N ILE A 81 3.09 -17.49 11.90
CA ILE A 81 2.36 -18.68 12.38
C ILE A 81 1.41 -19.19 11.30
N TYR A 82 1.71 -20.36 10.75
CA TYR A 82 0.82 -21.08 9.84
C TYR A 82 -0.21 -21.92 10.59
N ARG A 83 -1.38 -22.11 9.97
CA ARG A 83 -2.38 -23.10 10.38
C ARG A 83 -2.97 -23.75 9.13
N GLN A 84 -3.06 -25.07 9.16
CA GLN A 84 -3.67 -25.82 8.06
C GLN A 84 -5.19 -25.62 8.00
N ASP A 85 -5.83 -25.50 9.17
CA ASP A 85 -7.26 -25.20 9.33
C ASP A 85 -7.50 -24.47 10.67
N PRO A 86 -8.73 -24.00 10.96
CA PRO A 86 -9.01 -23.23 12.17
C PRO A 86 -8.78 -23.95 13.51
N ILE A 87 -8.87 -25.28 13.54
CA ILE A 87 -8.75 -26.10 14.75
C ILE A 87 -7.36 -26.77 14.85
N SER A 88 -6.63 -26.83 13.74
CA SER A 88 -5.26 -27.33 13.70
C SER A 88 -4.31 -26.56 14.63
N PRO A 89 -3.29 -27.25 15.19
CA PRO A 89 -2.27 -26.61 16.00
C PRO A 89 -1.52 -25.54 15.20
N LYS A 90 -0.98 -24.55 15.94
CA LYS A 90 -0.16 -23.48 15.37
C LYS A 90 1.19 -24.03 14.94
N ILE A 91 1.64 -23.67 13.75
CA ILE A 91 2.92 -24.08 13.18
C ILE A 91 3.77 -22.83 12.96
N PRO A 92 4.69 -22.47 13.87
CA PRO A 92 5.64 -21.40 13.63
C PRO A 92 6.56 -21.76 12.46
N LEU A 93 6.80 -20.79 11.58
CA LEU A 93 7.63 -20.94 10.40
C LEU A 93 9.00 -20.31 10.63
N TYR A 94 10.05 -21.05 10.30
CA TYR A 94 11.43 -20.64 10.41
C TYR A 94 12.15 -20.84 9.09
N SER A 95 13.10 -19.96 8.77
CA SER A 95 14.02 -20.21 7.67
C SER A 95 15.01 -21.30 8.05
N PHE A 96 15.52 -22.04 7.07
CA PHE A 96 16.53 -23.09 7.27
C PHE A 96 17.87 -22.59 7.84
N ASP A 97 18.12 -21.28 7.85
CA ASP A 97 19.29 -20.64 8.46
C ASP A 97 19.05 -20.20 9.92
N THR A 98 17.83 -20.39 10.44
CA THR A 98 17.50 -20.07 11.83
C THR A 98 18.36 -20.92 12.78
N SER A 99 18.83 -20.33 13.88
CA SER A 99 19.61 -21.03 14.90
C SER A 99 18.90 -22.29 15.43
N VAL A 100 19.59 -23.44 15.38
CA VAL A 100 19.06 -24.75 15.80
C VAL A 100 18.47 -24.74 17.22
N PRO A 101 19.11 -24.14 18.25
CA PRO A 101 18.51 -23.99 19.58
C PRO A 101 17.12 -23.33 19.59
N VAL A 102 16.88 -22.31 18.75
CA VAL A 102 15.59 -21.61 18.67
C VAL A 102 14.51 -22.55 18.13
N VAL A 103 14.81 -23.26 17.05
CA VAL A 103 13.86 -24.22 16.44
C VAL A 103 13.61 -25.43 17.34
N LYS A 104 14.61 -25.88 18.10
CA LYS A 104 14.43 -26.93 19.13
C LYS A 104 13.45 -26.49 20.22
N GLN A 105 13.60 -25.26 20.75
CA GLN A 105 12.68 -24.73 21.74
C GLN A 105 11.26 -24.57 21.16
N ALA A 106 11.15 -24.09 19.93
CA ALA A 106 9.86 -23.98 19.25
C ALA A 106 9.20 -25.35 19.04
N LEU A 107 9.95 -26.38 18.65
CA LEU A 107 9.46 -27.76 18.55
C LEU A 107 9.01 -28.31 19.91
N LYS A 108 9.72 -27.97 21.00
CA LYS A 108 9.29 -28.33 22.35
C LYS A 108 7.95 -27.67 22.71
N ASP A 109 7.79 -26.40 22.37
CA ASP A 109 6.64 -25.60 22.79
C ASP A 109 5.39 -25.82 21.91
N TYR A 110 5.56 -26.03 20.60
CA TYR A 110 4.48 -26.15 19.62
C TYR A 110 4.28 -27.56 19.07
N SER A 111 5.16 -28.50 19.41
CA SER A 111 5.21 -29.88 18.87
C SER A 111 5.39 -29.99 17.34
N SER A 112 5.36 -28.87 16.62
CA SER A 112 5.52 -28.81 15.18
C SER A 112 6.06 -27.45 14.75
N VAL A 113 6.87 -27.44 13.70
CA VAL A 113 7.42 -26.22 13.09
C VAL A 113 7.49 -26.40 11.56
N GLY A 114 7.36 -25.31 10.82
CA GLY A 114 7.65 -25.30 9.38
C GLY A 114 9.06 -24.79 9.12
N ILE A 115 9.86 -25.51 8.34
CA ILE A 115 11.17 -25.05 7.87
C ILE A 115 11.04 -24.63 6.41
N VAL A 116 11.29 -23.36 6.14
CA VAL A 116 11.08 -22.71 4.85
C VAL A 116 12.43 -22.40 4.20
N ASP A 117 12.57 -22.78 2.94
CA ASP A 117 13.63 -22.34 2.04
C ASP A 117 13.01 -21.53 0.91
N VAL A 118 13.05 -20.21 1.11
CA VAL A 118 12.52 -19.23 0.16
C VAL A 118 13.24 -19.29 -1.17
N ARG A 119 14.55 -19.59 -1.19
CA ARG A 119 15.39 -19.57 -2.39
C ARG A 119 15.03 -20.73 -3.32
N ASN A 120 14.81 -21.91 -2.74
CA ASN A 120 14.41 -23.11 -3.48
C ASN A 120 12.88 -23.28 -3.57
N ASN A 121 12.11 -22.33 -3.04
CA ASN A 121 10.65 -22.37 -2.97
C ASN A 121 10.13 -23.70 -2.39
N LYS A 122 10.71 -24.12 -1.26
CA LYS A 122 10.35 -25.34 -0.53
C LYS A 122 10.01 -25.06 0.91
N ALA A 123 9.10 -25.85 1.48
CA ALA A 123 8.90 -25.89 2.93
C ALA A 123 8.59 -27.32 3.41
N GLU A 124 9.22 -27.71 4.51
CA GLU A 124 8.97 -29.00 5.17
C GLU A 124 8.34 -28.77 6.55
N LEU A 125 7.35 -29.59 6.88
CA LEU A 125 6.70 -29.61 8.19
C LEU A 125 7.40 -30.65 9.06
N VAL A 126 7.99 -30.19 10.16
CA VAL A 126 8.67 -31.04 11.14
C VAL A 126 7.78 -31.19 12.35
N ARG A 127 7.53 -32.43 12.78
CA ARG A 127 6.72 -32.76 13.96
C ARG A 127 7.54 -33.52 14.98
N LEU A 128 7.31 -33.24 16.26
CA LEU A 128 7.85 -33.97 17.40
C LEU A 128 6.76 -34.90 17.93
N ASN A 129 6.93 -36.21 17.73
CA ASN A 129 6.01 -37.24 18.21
C ASN A 129 6.77 -38.20 19.12
N GLU A 130 6.38 -38.29 20.40
CA GLU A 130 6.90 -39.29 21.35
C GLU A 130 8.44 -39.40 21.40
N GLY A 131 9.13 -38.25 21.32
CA GLY A 131 10.60 -38.21 21.35
C GLY A 131 11.29 -38.58 20.02
N SER A 132 10.53 -38.63 18.93
CA SER A 132 11.02 -38.77 17.56
C SER A 132 10.62 -37.57 16.71
N LEU A 133 11.42 -37.27 15.68
CA LEU A 133 11.10 -36.24 14.69
C LEU A 133 10.64 -36.91 13.40
N SER A 134 9.50 -36.47 12.87
CA SER A 134 9.08 -36.76 11.50
C SER A 134 9.14 -35.49 10.65
N SER A 135 9.46 -35.63 9.38
CA SER A 135 9.38 -34.54 8.39
C SER A 135 8.45 -34.97 7.28
N ASP A 136 7.43 -34.15 7.02
CA ASP A 136 6.43 -34.37 5.99
C ASP A 136 6.29 -33.11 5.13
N GLY A 137 5.73 -33.26 3.92
CA GLY A 137 5.29 -32.11 3.15
C GLY A 137 4.05 -31.46 3.77
N PHE A 138 3.84 -30.17 3.50
CA PHE A 138 2.55 -29.55 3.75
C PHE A 138 1.50 -30.14 2.80
N THR A 139 0.28 -30.35 3.28
CA THR A 139 -0.79 -30.97 2.47
C THR A 139 -1.66 -29.91 1.78
N GLY A 140 -2.35 -30.28 0.70
CA GLY A 140 -3.44 -29.48 0.10
C GLY A 140 -3.04 -28.08 -0.40
N GLY A 141 -1.81 -27.90 -0.92
CA GLY A 141 -1.29 -26.58 -1.32
C GLY A 141 -0.73 -25.74 -0.17
N GLY A 142 -0.69 -26.28 1.05
CA GLY A 142 -0.19 -25.60 2.24
C GLY A 142 1.28 -25.19 2.18
N GLU A 143 2.10 -25.84 1.33
CA GLU A 143 3.51 -25.49 1.17
C GLU A 143 3.65 -24.08 0.58
N SER A 144 2.92 -23.81 -0.52
CA SER A 144 2.90 -22.49 -1.15
C SER A 144 2.34 -21.43 -0.21
N ALA A 145 1.29 -21.75 0.54
CA ALA A 145 0.71 -20.84 1.53
C ALA A 145 1.68 -20.54 2.68
N ALA A 146 2.41 -21.55 3.19
CA ALA A 146 3.41 -21.36 4.22
C ALA A 146 4.58 -20.51 3.72
N ILE A 147 5.10 -20.77 2.51
CA ILE A 147 6.14 -19.96 1.89
C ILE A 147 5.66 -18.52 1.67
N GLN A 148 4.43 -18.33 1.19
CA GLN A 148 3.86 -17.00 0.97
C GLN A 148 3.71 -16.23 2.29
N LEU A 149 3.21 -16.89 3.34
CA LEU A 149 3.10 -16.32 4.67
C LEU A 149 4.49 -15.94 5.22
N PHE A 150 5.50 -16.79 5.02
CA PHE A 150 6.86 -16.54 5.48
C PHE A 150 7.54 -15.37 4.77
N LYS A 151 7.19 -15.12 3.49
CA LYS A 151 7.74 -14.02 2.69
C LYS A 151 7.17 -12.64 3.06
N LEU A 152 6.07 -12.58 3.82
CA LEU A 152 5.46 -11.30 4.18
C LEU A 152 6.40 -10.44 5.03
N ASP A 153 6.19 -9.12 5.01
CA ASP A 153 6.83 -8.19 5.95
C ASP A 153 6.65 -8.71 7.41
N PRO A 154 7.74 -8.92 8.17
CA PRO A 154 7.69 -9.34 9.57
C PRO A 154 6.74 -8.51 10.46
N ASN A 155 6.57 -7.23 10.15
CA ASN A 155 5.65 -6.34 10.85
C ASN A 155 4.18 -6.79 10.74
N LEU A 156 3.79 -7.41 9.63
CA LEU A 156 2.43 -7.92 9.45
C LEU A 156 2.12 -9.04 10.45
N HIS A 157 3.09 -9.89 10.78
CA HIS A 157 2.91 -10.99 11.75
C HIS A 157 2.71 -10.51 13.19
N ARG A 158 3.18 -9.28 13.50
CA ARG A 158 3.05 -8.67 14.82
C ARG A 158 1.69 -7.99 15.04
N LEU A 159 0.96 -7.68 13.97
CA LEU A 159 -0.31 -6.94 14.04
C LEU A 159 -1.40 -7.63 14.90
N PRO A 160 -1.65 -8.95 14.76
CA PRO A 160 -2.73 -9.62 15.51
C PRO A 160 -2.56 -9.54 17.04
N GLY A 161 -1.31 -9.44 17.54
CA GLY A 161 -1.02 -9.41 18.97
C GLY A 161 -1.08 -8.02 19.63
N LEU A 162 -1.10 -6.94 18.83
CA LEU A 162 -0.86 -5.57 19.31
C LEU A 162 -2.00 -4.60 19.02
N ALA A 163 -2.87 -4.92 18.06
CA ALA A 163 -4.01 -4.08 17.69
C ALA A 163 -4.94 -3.66 18.86
N PRO A 164 -5.31 -4.52 19.83
CA PRO A 164 -6.26 -4.11 20.88
C PRO A 164 -5.65 -3.29 22.03
N LYS A 165 -4.31 -3.11 22.10
CA LYS A 165 -3.64 -2.57 23.30
C LYS A 165 -3.15 -1.13 23.19
N ILE A 166 -3.23 -0.49 22.03
CA ILE A 166 -2.69 0.86 21.79
C ILE A 166 -3.85 1.83 21.54
N LYS A 167 -3.92 2.93 22.32
CA LYS A 167 -4.88 4.02 22.07
C LYS A 167 -4.60 4.62 20.68
N PRO A 168 -5.58 4.67 19.75
CA PRO A 168 -5.36 5.18 18.41
C PRO A 168 -5.08 6.71 18.43
N PRO A 169 -3.92 7.20 17.95
CA PRO A 169 -3.68 8.63 17.71
C PRO A 169 -4.29 9.10 16.38
N ARG A 170 -4.30 10.43 16.14
CA ARG A 170 -5.10 11.18 15.14
C ARG A 170 -5.34 10.49 13.78
N SER A 171 -6.61 10.41 13.34
CA SER A 171 -7.08 9.71 12.13
C SER A 171 -6.83 10.44 10.80
N GLU A 172 -6.53 11.75 10.84
CA GLU A 172 -6.50 12.62 9.66
C GLU A 172 -5.41 12.24 8.65
N GLU A 173 -4.28 11.72 9.12
CA GLU A 173 -3.19 11.24 8.26
C GLU A 173 -3.63 10.05 7.40
N ILE A 174 -4.37 9.13 8.01
CA ILE A 174 -4.85 7.92 7.34
C ILE A 174 -5.86 8.32 6.27
N GLU A 175 -6.81 9.20 6.57
CA GLU A 175 -7.83 9.63 5.60
C GLU A 175 -7.28 10.32 4.35
N ASN A 176 -6.06 10.84 4.44
CA ASN A 176 -5.36 11.47 3.32
C ASN A 176 -4.65 10.46 2.42
N LEU A 177 -4.39 9.23 2.87
CA LEU A 177 -3.78 8.18 2.06
C LEU A 177 -4.66 7.83 0.85
N PRO A 178 -4.08 7.27 -0.23
CA PRO A 178 -4.86 6.61 -1.24
C PRO A 178 -5.67 5.45 -0.64
N HIS A 179 -6.90 5.31 -1.07
CA HIS A 179 -7.86 4.29 -0.69
C HIS A 179 -8.45 3.63 -1.93
N PHE A 180 -8.88 2.40 -1.76
CA PHE A 180 -9.77 1.73 -2.70
C PHE A 180 -10.88 1.03 -1.93
N ASP A 181 -12.13 1.20 -2.33
CA ASP A 181 -13.30 0.60 -1.67
C ASP A 181 -13.29 0.78 -0.13
N GLY A 182 -13.05 2.03 0.30
CA GLY A 182 -13.01 2.42 1.71
C GLY A 182 -11.81 1.91 2.52
N LYS A 183 -10.87 1.19 1.91
CA LYS A 183 -9.68 0.62 2.57
C LYS A 183 -8.43 1.39 2.16
N PRO A 184 -7.60 1.84 3.11
CA PRO A 184 -6.35 2.53 2.80
C PRO A 184 -5.35 1.61 2.11
N ILE A 185 -4.46 2.19 1.31
CA ILE A 185 -3.39 1.52 0.59
C ILE A 185 -2.05 1.96 1.20
N LEU A 186 -1.26 1.01 1.66
CA LEU A 186 0.08 1.19 2.24
C LEU A 186 1.16 0.64 1.30
N GLN A 187 2.30 1.31 1.25
CA GLN A 187 3.49 0.99 0.47
C GLN A 187 4.67 0.66 1.41
N GLY A 188 4.93 -0.63 1.65
CA GLY A 188 6.14 -1.33 2.14
C GLY A 188 7.07 -0.71 3.20
N SER A 189 7.35 0.58 3.04
CA SER A 189 8.23 1.45 3.79
C SER A 189 7.63 2.05 5.07
N GLU A 190 6.34 1.85 5.36
CA GLU A 190 5.75 2.47 6.55
C GLU A 190 6.21 1.84 7.86
N ASN A 191 6.32 2.67 8.90
CA ASN A 191 6.69 2.19 10.22
C ASN A 191 5.58 1.29 10.81
N PHE A 192 5.98 0.32 11.63
CA PHE A 192 5.06 -0.63 12.27
C PHE A 192 3.94 0.07 13.05
N GLU A 193 4.24 1.17 13.74
CA GLU A 193 3.25 1.95 14.49
C GLU A 193 2.15 2.51 13.58
N PHE A 194 2.48 3.00 12.39
CA PHE A 194 1.48 3.45 11.42
C PHE A 194 0.65 2.29 10.89
N MET A 195 1.26 1.14 10.61
CA MET A 195 0.51 -0.06 10.22
C MET A 195 -0.49 -0.46 11.30
N VAL A 196 -0.11 -0.40 12.59
CA VAL A 196 -1.04 -0.63 13.71
C VAL A 196 -2.17 0.40 13.73
N ARG A 197 -1.86 1.70 13.51
CA ARG A 197 -2.88 2.77 13.42
C ARG A 197 -3.89 2.48 12.31
N VAL A 198 -3.41 2.08 11.14
CA VAL A 198 -4.23 1.77 9.97
C VAL A 198 -5.08 0.52 10.19
N ALA A 199 -4.48 -0.54 10.75
CA ALA A 199 -5.18 -1.78 11.11
C ALA A 199 -6.32 -1.54 12.11
N ASN A 200 -6.18 -0.57 13.01
CA ASN A 200 -7.19 -0.22 14.00
C ASN A 200 -8.24 0.79 13.52
N THR A 201 -8.08 1.34 12.31
CA THR A 201 -9.05 2.28 11.74
C THR A 201 -10.09 1.53 10.92
N HIS A 202 -11.38 1.81 11.12
CA HIS A 202 -12.47 1.22 10.31
C HIS A 202 -12.16 1.34 8.80
N PRO A 203 -12.21 0.24 8.03
CA PRO A 203 -12.87 -1.03 8.33
C PRO A 203 -12.01 -2.13 8.98
N HIS A 204 -10.89 -1.78 9.60
CA HIS A 204 -9.91 -2.70 10.21
C HIS A 204 -9.13 -3.56 9.20
N LYS A 205 -9.03 -3.04 7.98
CA LYS A 205 -8.48 -3.72 6.81
C LYS A 205 -7.76 -2.70 5.93
N PHE A 206 -6.66 -3.10 5.32
CA PHE A 206 -5.90 -2.23 4.42
C PHE A 206 -5.18 -3.06 3.34
N TYR A 207 -4.94 -2.44 2.19
CA TYR A 207 -4.10 -3.02 1.17
C TYR A 207 -2.64 -2.72 1.50
N TYR A 208 -1.78 -3.71 1.30
CA TYR A 208 -0.35 -3.58 1.55
C TYR A 208 0.42 -4.00 0.31
N LEU A 209 1.32 -3.12 -0.14
CA LEU A 209 2.23 -3.38 -1.25
C LEU A 209 3.59 -3.68 -0.67
N GLN A 210 4.08 -4.87 -0.96
CA GLN A 210 5.42 -5.28 -0.62
C GLN A 210 6.26 -5.33 -1.90
N GLU A 211 7.54 -5.01 -1.80
CA GLU A 211 8.45 -5.15 -2.93
C GLU A 211 8.47 -6.60 -3.44
N GLN A 212 8.50 -6.76 -4.76
CA GLN A 212 8.59 -8.06 -5.45
C GLN A 212 7.39 -9.01 -5.22
N MET A 213 6.33 -8.55 -4.55
CA MET A 213 5.07 -9.28 -4.40
C MET A 213 3.89 -8.48 -4.94
N GLY A 214 2.83 -9.19 -5.33
CA GLY A 214 1.57 -8.54 -5.65
C GLY A 214 0.93 -7.92 -4.40
N PRO A 215 0.06 -6.89 -4.56
CA PRO A 215 -0.66 -6.31 -3.45
C PRO A 215 -1.53 -7.36 -2.76
N ILE A 216 -1.57 -7.29 -1.44
CA ILE A 216 -2.38 -8.16 -0.58
C ILE A 216 -3.35 -7.32 0.24
N LEU A 217 -4.43 -7.95 0.68
CA LEU A 217 -5.36 -7.35 1.62
C LEU A 217 -5.12 -7.91 3.02
N VAL A 218 -4.75 -7.04 3.95
CA VAL A 218 -4.41 -7.39 5.33
C VAL A 218 -5.65 -7.29 6.22
N HIS A 219 -5.82 -8.30 7.07
CA HIS A 219 -6.96 -8.49 7.98
C HIS A 219 -6.48 -8.93 9.36
N HIS A 220 -6.01 -7.97 10.16
CA HIS A 220 -5.34 -8.27 11.44
C HIS A 220 -6.23 -9.01 12.46
N ALA A 221 -7.54 -8.77 12.45
CA ALA A 221 -8.50 -9.38 13.37
C ALA A 221 -9.10 -10.70 12.84
N SER A 222 -8.76 -11.08 11.61
CA SER A 222 -9.31 -12.29 10.98
C SER A 222 -8.36 -13.48 11.14
N LYS A 223 -8.90 -14.69 11.01
CA LYS A 223 -8.13 -15.94 11.13
C LYS A 223 -6.99 -16.02 10.10
N ASN A 224 -7.24 -15.49 8.90
CA ASN A 224 -6.25 -15.37 7.85
C ASN A 224 -5.67 -13.96 7.91
N LEU A 225 -4.37 -13.84 8.15
CA LEU A 225 -3.72 -12.53 8.26
C LEU A 225 -3.88 -11.69 7.00
N PHE A 226 -3.93 -12.34 5.83
CA PHE A 226 -4.07 -11.69 4.54
C PHE A 226 -4.89 -12.53 3.55
N SER A 227 -5.25 -11.90 2.44
CA SER A 227 -5.85 -12.53 1.28
C SER A 227 -5.22 -11.99 0.00
N ASN A 228 -5.10 -12.88 -0.99
CA ASN A 228 -4.70 -12.49 -2.35
C ASN A 228 -5.84 -11.74 -3.03
N LEU A 229 -5.47 -10.88 -3.98
CA LEU A 229 -6.40 -10.03 -4.71
C LEU A 229 -6.63 -10.54 -6.13
N ASP A 230 -7.85 -10.36 -6.63
CA ASP A 230 -8.17 -10.53 -8.03
C ASP A 230 -7.51 -9.43 -8.88
N ASP A 231 -7.18 -9.74 -10.12
CA ASP A 231 -6.40 -8.83 -10.97
C ASP A 231 -7.11 -7.50 -11.24
N ASP A 232 -8.44 -7.47 -11.32
CA ASP A 232 -9.22 -6.22 -11.40
C ASP A 232 -8.99 -5.32 -10.18
N VAL A 233 -8.97 -5.90 -8.98
CA VAL A 233 -8.70 -5.15 -7.74
C VAL A 233 -7.25 -4.64 -7.74
N LYS A 234 -6.29 -5.46 -8.17
CA LYS A 234 -4.88 -5.05 -8.29
C LYS A 234 -4.72 -3.85 -9.23
N GLN A 235 -5.38 -3.88 -10.39
CA GLN A 235 -5.33 -2.78 -11.36
C GLN A 235 -5.92 -1.49 -10.79
N LYS A 236 -7.03 -1.57 -10.05
CA LYS A 236 -7.65 -0.40 -9.40
C LYS A 236 -6.77 0.19 -8.30
N ILE A 237 -6.10 -0.64 -7.51
CA ILE A 237 -5.11 -0.20 -6.51
C ILE A 237 -3.93 0.50 -7.19
N GLN A 238 -3.37 -0.11 -8.24
CA GLN A 238 -2.25 0.48 -8.98
C GLN A 238 -2.64 1.83 -9.59
N ARG A 239 -3.85 1.94 -10.14
CA ARG A 239 -4.39 3.18 -10.65
C ARG A 239 -4.47 4.26 -9.57
N ALA A 240 -5.02 3.93 -8.40
CA ALA A 240 -5.09 4.86 -7.27
C ALA A 240 -3.70 5.35 -6.83
N LEU A 241 -2.72 4.45 -6.79
CA LEU A 241 -1.33 4.78 -6.44
C LEU A 241 -0.64 5.66 -7.48
N ASN A 242 -0.94 5.49 -8.77
CA ASN A 242 -0.35 6.29 -9.84
C ASN A 242 -1.03 7.67 -9.94
N GLU A 243 -2.36 7.73 -9.82
CA GLU A 243 -3.13 8.95 -10.02
C GLU A 243 -3.17 9.85 -8.77
N TYR A 244 -3.04 9.29 -7.56
CA TYR A 244 -3.05 10.09 -6.33
C TYR A 244 -1.89 11.09 -6.21
N PRO A 245 -0.61 10.73 -6.43
CA PRO A 245 0.50 11.69 -6.40
C PRO A 245 0.34 12.80 -7.43
N VAL A 246 -0.13 12.46 -8.64
CA VAL A 246 -0.42 13.44 -9.70
C VAL A 246 -1.52 14.41 -9.27
N ALA A 247 -2.61 13.89 -8.69
CA ALA A 247 -3.69 14.72 -8.14
C ALA A 247 -3.20 15.59 -6.97
N LYS A 248 -2.36 15.05 -6.09
CA LYS A 248 -1.77 15.77 -4.96
C LYS A 248 -0.89 16.93 -5.42
N GLN A 249 -0.05 16.71 -6.43
CA GLN A 249 0.78 17.75 -7.03
C GLN A 249 -0.06 18.82 -7.73
N LYS A 250 -1.15 18.43 -8.40
CA LYS A 250 -1.96 19.35 -9.21
C LYS A 250 -2.99 20.15 -8.41
N TYR A 251 -3.60 19.55 -7.40
CA TYR A 251 -4.74 20.09 -6.68
C TYR A 251 -4.51 20.32 -5.18
N GLY A 252 -3.39 19.83 -4.64
CA GLY A 252 -3.12 19.76 -3.21
C GLY A 252 -3.64 18.46 -2.57
N GLU A 253 -3.08 18.11 -1.41
CA GLU A 253 -3.35 16.85 -0.71
C GLU A 253 -4.83 16.67 -0.33
N ARG A 254 -5.48 17.73 0.16
CA ARG A 254 -6.88 17.67 0.60
C ARG A 254 -7.84 17.37 -0.54
N VAL A 255 -7.57 17.91 -1.73
CA VAL A 255 -8.37 17.61 -2.92
C VAL A 255 -8.06 16.24 -3.49
N ALA A 256 -6.78 15.84 -3.51
CA ALA A 256 -6.40 14.49 -3.93
C ALA A 256 -7.06 13.40 -3.06
N SER A 257 -7.12 13.61 -1.74
CA SER A 257 -7.79 12.68 -0.82
C SER A 257 -9.31 12.67 -0.93
N MET A 258 -9.93 13.67 -1.57
CA MET A 258 -11.35 13.62 -1.94
C MET A 258 -11.62 12.84 -3.22
N ILE A 259 -10.61 12.61 -4.06
CA ILE A 259 -10.76 11.81 -5.29
C ILE A 259 -10.38 10.36 -5.01
N TRP A 260 -9.27 10.16 -4.29
CA TRP A 260 -8.66 8.85 -4.10
C TRP A 260 -8.54 8.42 -2.64
N GLY A 261 -8.92 9.26 -1.67
CA GLY A 261 -8.80 8.93 -0.25
C GLY A 261 -10.09 8.38 0.35
N LYS A 262 -10.21 8.42 1.68
CA LYS A 262 -11.42 7.99 2.38
C LYS A 262 -12.57 8.95 2.09
N LEU A 263 -13.62 8.45 1.44
CA LEU A 263 -14.81 9.23 1.12
C LEU A 263 -15.95 8.91 2.08
N PRO A 264 -16.68 9.93 2.59
CA PRO A 264 -17.85 9.69 3.42
C PRO A 264 -19.05 9.27 2.56
N LEU A 265 -20.04 8.69 3.23
CA LEU A 265 -21.32 8.40 2.61
C LEU A 265 -22.12 9.68 2.38
N LEU A 266 -22.92 9.69 1.31
CA LEU A 266 -23.88 10.75 1.03
C LEU A 266 -25.06 10.68 2.02
N PRO A 267 -25.51 11.82 2.57
CA PRO A 267 -26.64 11.83 3.48
C PRO A 267 -27.96 11.62 2.74
N ASP A 268 -29.01 11.27 3.48
CA ASP A 268 -30.31 10.85 2.93
C ASP A 268 -31.07 11.95 2.17
N ASN A 269 -30.75 13.23 2.37
CA ASN A 269 -31.37 14.34 1.64
C ASN A 269 -30.49 14.80 0.46
N PRO A 270 -30.90 14.60 -0.81
CA PRO A 270 -30.16 15.03 -1.99
C PRO A 270 -30.50 16.42 -2.53
N GLU A 271 -31.54 17.09 -2.03
CA GLU A 271 -32.13 18.28 -2.68
C GLU A 271 -31.11 19.38 -2.99
N GLY A 272 -30.24 19.71 -2.02
CA GLY A 272 -29.23 20.75 -2.21
C GLY A 272 -28.17 20.42 -3.26
N ARG A 273 -27.85 19.13 -3.44
CA ARG A 273 -26.80 18.64 -4.35
C ARG A 273 -27.24 18.59 -5.80
N GLN A 274 -28.53 18.37 -6.03
CA GLN A 274 -29.11 18.23 -7.36
C GLN A 274 -29.36 19.56 -8.06
N LYS A 275 -29.28 20.69 -7.33
CA LYS A 275 -29.54 22.02 -7.90
C LYS A 275 -28.66 22.25 -9.16
N PRO A 276 -29.25 22.63 -10.31
CA PRO A 276 -28.50 22.72 -11.57
C PRO A 276 -27.43 23.82 -11.54
N SER A 277 -27.67 24.88 -10.77
CA SER A 277 -26.82 26.07 -10.67
C SER A 277 -26.85 26.63 -9.26
N ILE A 278 -25.73 27.25 -8.86
CA ILE A 278 -25.62 28.03 -7.63
C ILE A 278 -25.20 29.44 -8.05
N PRO A 279 -25.87 30.49 -7.58
CA PRO A 279 -25.47 31.86 -7.86
C PRO A 279 -23.99 32.07 -7.52
N MET A 280 -23.24 32.74 -8.41
CA MET A 280 -21.80 32.92 -8.24
C MET A 280 -21.44 33.61 -6.91
N LYS A 281 -22.31 34.48 -6.41
CA LYS A 281 -22.16 35.17 -5.11
C LYS A 281 -22.14 34.22 -3.91
N THR A 282 -22.88 33.13 -3.97
CA THR A 282 -23.02 32.15 -2.87
C THR A 282 -22.26 30.85 -3.14
N TYR A 283 -21.46 30.82 -4.21
CA TYR A 283 -20.72 29.63 -4.60
C TYR A 283 -19.62 29.33 -3.58
N PRO A 284 -19.55 28.12 -3.00
CA PRO A 284 -18.51 27.78 -2.02
C PRO A 284 -17.11 27.82 -2.64
N ARG A 285 -16.17 28.47 -1.97
CA ARG A 285 -14.79 28.68 -2.45
C ARG A 285 -13.81 28.33 -1.34
N PHE A 286 -12.81 27.55 -1.68
CA PHE A 286 -11.79 27.11 -0.75
C PHE A 286 -10.39 27.32 -1.34
N LYS A 287 -9.43 27.55 -0.46
CA LYS A 287 -8.01 27.37 -0.79
C LYS A 287 -7.69 25.87 -0.81
N TYR A 288 -6.66 25.47 -1.53
CA TYR A 288 -6.27 24.06 -1.71
C TYR A 288 -5.93 23.33 -0.39
N ASP A 289 -5.56 24.06 0.67
CA ASP A 289 -5.19 23.58 2.00
C ASP A 289 -6.34 23.67 3.02
N ALA A 290 -7.52 24.14 2.62
CA ALA A 290 -8.65 24.27 3.53
C ALA A 290 -9.08 22.90 4.11
N PRO A 291 -9.73 22.87 5.29
CA PRO A 291 -10.09 21.62 5.94
C PRO A 291 -10.98 20.72 5.07
N LYS A 292 -10.59 19.45 4.92
CA LYS A 292 -11.33 18.44 4.12
C LYS A 292 -12.80 18.37 4.51
N ILE A 293 -13.11 18.49 5.79
CA ILE A 293 -14.48 18.43 6.32
C ILE A 293 -15.38 19.55 5.78
N GLU A 294 -14.83 20.75 5.54
CA GLU A 294 -15.59 21.87 4.98
C GLU A 294 -15.85 21.66 3.48
N MET A 295 -14.86 21.15 2.75
CA MET A 295 -15.00 20.81 1.33
C MET A 295 -16.02 19.68 1.13
N VAL A 296 -15.97 18.64 1.97
CA VAL A 296 -16.96 17.55 2.00
C VAL A 296 -18.35 18.10 2.29
N ARG A 297 -18.50 18.96 3.30
CA ARG A 297 -19.80 19.59 3.63
C ARG A 297 -20.35 20.36 2.45
N ALA A 298 -19.51 21.14 1.75
CA ALA A 298 -19.92 21.85 0.55
C ALA A 298 -20.39 20.90 -0.56
N LEU A 299 -19.71 19.76 -0.78
CA LEU A 299 -20.19 18.75 -1.73
C LEU A 299 -21.52 18.12 -1.27
N GLN A 300 -21.68 17.83 0.02
CA GLN A 300 -22.90 17.23 0.55
C GLN A 300 -24.11 18.18 0.50
N GLN A 301 -23.89 19.49 0.63
CA GLN A 301 -24.95 20.51 0.64
C GLN A 301 -25.24 21.08 -0.76
N HIS A 302 -24.23 21.19 -1.61
CA HIS A 302 -24.29 21.95 -2.86
C HIS A 302 -23.89 21.13 -4.09
N GLY A 303 -23.31 19.94 -3.89
CA GLY A 303 -22.81 19.09 -4.97
C GLY A 303 -21.57 19.63 -5.68
N ARG A 304 -21.06 20.81 -5.29
CA ARG A 304 -19.94 21.48 -5.98
C ARG A 304 -19.30 22.60 -5.15
N PHE A 305 -18.04 22.89 -5.43
CA PHE A 305 -17.31 24.07 -4.92
C PHE A 305 -16.14 24.46 -5.85
N ARG A 306 -15.49 25.60 -5.59
CA ARG A 306 -14.25 26.01 -6.25
C ARG A 306 -13.06 25.80 -5.33
N VAL A 307 -11.96 25.29 -5.88
CA VAL A 307 -10.67 25.30 -5.20
C VAL A 307 -9.69 26.19 -5.95
N TYR A 308 -8.93 26.97 -5.20
CA TYR A 308 -7.86 27.83 -5.71
C TYR A 308 -6.50 27.28 -5.30
N THR A 309 -5.60 27.14 -6.27
CA THR A 309 -4.25 26.60 -6.09
C THR A 309 -3.21 27.64 -6.53
N ASN A 310 -2.12 27.77 -5.78
CA ASN A 310 -0.98 28.64 -6.11
C ASN A 310 0.26 27.79 -6.46
N PHE A 311 0.16 26.90 -7.44
CA PHE A 311 1.33 26.14 -7.90
C PHE A 311 2.10 26.95 -8.95
N GLY A 312 3.38 27.26 -8.66
CA GLY A 312 4.29 27.90 -9.63
C GLY A 312 3.98 29.36 -9.96
N GLY A 313 3.49 30.14 -8.98
CA GLY A 313 3.25 31.59 -9.15
C GLY A 313 1.99 31.98 -9.91
N ASN A 314 1.37 31.05 -10.65
CA ASN A 314 0.12 31.26 -11.37
C ASN A 314 -1.07 30.77 -10.55
N LYS A 315 -2.03 31.67 -10.30
CA LYS A 315 -3.30 31.36 -9.62
C LYS A 315 -4.19 30.55 -10.54
N VAL A 316 -4.38 29.27 -10.24
CA VAL A 316 -5.26 28.38 -11.00
C VAL A 316 -6.46 28.01 -10.12
N ALA A 317 -7.65 28.03 -10.72
CA ALA A 317 -8.87 27.61 -10.06
C ALA A 317 -9.45 26.37 -10.73
N TYR A 318 -10.03 25.50 -9.91
CA TYR A 318 -10.68 24.26 -10.33
C TYR A 318 -12.11 24.21 -9.81
N LYS A 319 -12.94 23.51 -10.57
CA LYS A 319 -14.29 23.14 -10.20
C LYS A 319 -14.28 21.73 -9.65
N VAL A 320 -14.70 21.57 -8.41
CA VAL A 320 -14.91 20.25 -7.81
C VAL A 320 -16.40 19.97 -7.78
N LYS A 321 -16.81 18.79 -8.26
CA LYS A 321 -18.21 18.38 -8.36
C LYS A 321 -18.39 16.95 -7.85
N LEU A 322 -19.60 16.68 -7.38
CA LEU A 322 -20.08 15.34 -7.12
C LEU A 322 -20.65 14.74 -8.42
N LYS A 323 -20.22 13.54 -8.82
CA LYS A 323 -20.72 12.82 -10.00
C LYS A 323 -22.03 12.09 -9.73
N ASN A 324 -22.29 11.74 -8.47
CA ASN A 324 -23.50 11.03 -8.02
C ASN A 324 -24.41 11.90 -7.11
N PRO A 325 -24.82 13.11 -7.51
CA PRO A 325 -25.51 14.07 -6.63
C PRO A 325 -26.87 13.60 -6.12
N GLY A 326 -27.56 12.73 -6.87
CA GLY A 326 -28.87 12.21 -6.49
C GLY A 326 -28.86 10.91 -5.69
N ARG A 327 -27.68 10.32 -5.42
CA ARG A 327 -27.57 9.10 -4.62
C ARG A 327 -27.61 9.42 -3.12
N THR A 328 -28.03 8.43 -2.35
CA THR A 328 -28.12 8.47 -0.88
C THR A 328 -27.46 7.22 -0.32
N ARG A 329 -26.78 7.33 0.82
CA ARG A 329 -26.06 6.22 1.48
C ARG A 329 -25.00 5.51 0.62
N GLU A 330 -24.61 6.12 -0.49
CA GLU A 330 -23.49 5.67 -1.32
C GLU A 330 -22.24 6.50 -1.03
N LEU A 331 -21.07 5.94 -1.29
CA LEU A 331 -19.81 6.69 -1.25
C LEU A 331 -19.87 7.85 -2.25
N MET A 332 -19.36 9.00 -1.85
CA MET A 332 -19.22 10.13 -2.76
C MET A 332 -18.32 9.77 -3.95
N ASP A 333 -18.66 10.23 -5.15
CA ASP A 333 -17.79 10.19 -6.33
C ASP A 333 -17.48 11.61 -6.78
N VAL A 334 -16.21 12.01 -6.78
CA VAL A 334 -15.78 13.39 -6.99
C VAL A 334 -15.08 13.55 -8.34
N SER A 335 -15.43 14.59 -9.09
CA SER A 335 -14.67 15.05 -10.26
C SER A 335 -14.02 16.41 -10.01
N VAL A 336 -12.86 16.62 -10.62
CA VAL A 336 -12.16 17.90 -10.62
C VAL A 336 -11.88 18.32 -12.06
N GLU A 337 -12.43 19.46 -12.45
CA GLU A 337 -12.34 20.01 -13.81
C GLU A 337 -11.68 21.39 -13.78
N PRO A 338 -10.88 21.75 -14.80
CA PRO A 338 -10.46 23.14 -14.97
C PRO A 338 -11.68 24.03 -15.23
N LEU A 339 -11.59 25.30 -14.83
CA LEU A 339 -12.58 26.29 -15.22
C LEU A 339 -12.57 26.51 -16.73
N THR A 340 -13.76 26.56 -17.33
CA THR A 340 -13.96 27.05 -18.69
C THR A 340 -13.62 28.54 -18.80
N SER A 341 -13.36 29.04 -20.01
CA SER A 341 -13.04 30.46 -20.23
C SER A 341 -14.12 31.40 -19.71
N ILE A 342 -15.39 31.02 -19.85
CA ILE A 342 -16.54 31.79 -19.34
C ILE A 342 -16.55 31.80 -17.81
N GLU A 343 -16.33 30.65 -17.16
CA GLU A 343 -16.27 30.58 -15.70
C GLU A 343 -15.10 31.41 -15.14
N ARG A 344 -13.94 31.43 -15.81
CA ARG A 344 -12.79 32.27 -15.41
C ARG A 344 -13.12 33.76 -15.50
N LEU A 345 -13.81 34.18 -16.54
CA LEU A 345 -14.26 35.57 -16.69
C LEU A 345 -15.27 35.93 -15.59
N GLN A 346 -16.22 35.05 -15.28
CA GLN A 346 -17.16 35.24 -14.18
C GLN A 346 -16.45 35.35 -12.83
N GLU A 347 -15.50 34.47 -12.52
CA GLU A 347 -14.73 34.57 -11.27
C GLU A 347 -13.92 35.87 -11.21
N THR A 348 -13.47 36.42 -12.33
CA THR A 348 -12.75 37.70 -12.38
C THR A 348 -13.68 38.89 -12.08
N ILE A 349 -14.87 38.90 -12.67
CA ILE A 349 -15.87 39.97 -12.48
C ILE A 349 -16.41 39.95 -11.05
N TYR A 350 -16.77 38.76 -10.55
CA TYR A 350 -17.34 38.60 -9.21
C TYR A 350 -16.28 38.58 -8.11
N GLY A 351 -15.06 38.12 -8.38
CA GLY A 351 -13.93 38.12 -7.44
C GLY A 351 -13.45 39.52 -7.05
N ARG A 352 -13.76 40.56 -7.83
CA ARG A 352 -13.59 41.96 -7.41
C ARG A 352 -14.59 42.39 -6.33
N ARG A 353 -15.74 41.70 -6.23
CA ARG A 353 -16.84 41.99 -5.29
C ARG A 353 -16.97 40.97 -4.16
N ILE A 354 -16.25 39.85 -4.24
CA ILE A 354 -16.31 38.74 -3.28
C ILE A 354 -14.88 38.48 -2.79
N ARG A 355 -14.69 38.42 -1.47
CA ARG A 355 -13.39 38.09 -0.88
C ARG A 355 -13.06 36.63 -1.20
N LEU A 356 -12.09 36.42 -2.09
CA LEU A 356 -11.57 35.09 -2.39
C LEU A 356 -10.72 34.58 -1.21
N PRO A 357 -10.70 33.27 -0.96
CA PRO A 357 -9.85 32.68 0.07
C PRO A 357 -8.40 32.75 -0.41
N TRP A 358 -7.65 33.74 0.07
CA TRP A 358 -6.24 33.95 -0.24
C TRP A 358 -5.36 33.44 0.90
#